data_AF-A0A357BRY6-F1
#
_entry.id   AF-A0A357BRY6-F1
#
_cell.length_a   1.000
_cell.length_b   1.000
_cell.length_c   1.000
_cell.angle_alpha   90.00
_cell.angle_beta   90.00
_cell.angle_gamma   90.00
#
_symmetry.space_group_name_H-M   'P 1'
#
loop_
_entity.id
_entity.type
_entity.pdbx_description
1 polymer ?
#
loop_
_entity_poly.entity_id
_entity_poly.type
_entity_poly.pdbx_seq_one_letter_code
_entity_poly.pdbx_strand_id
1 'polypeptide(L)'
;MKLRTIVSAFAFFFMFAAYGIAGDLEMMSPLMPAEKVEAMKKMMMEMAPDTLETSIKRGEKLFSDTTLGKNTTGTSCYTCHPKGGTIGGAADMEWKGMPMKVNIPTLIGAAASFPKAIGPMKVVSPVSGQNNMCIMTFLKGTPLDLNSQEATDLEAYVYSLSKGKKINMGAKKKVKKPVPGAM
;
A
#
# COMPACT_ATOMS: atom_id res chain seq x y z
N MET A 1 54.60 41.34 6.73
CA MET A 1 53.68 40.45 7.50
C MET A 1 53.03 41.29 8.58
N LYS A 2 51.72 41.43 8.79
CA LYS A 2 50.49 40.86 8.24
C LYS A 2 49.40 41.93 8.45
N LEU A 3 49.07 42.71 7.42
CA LEU A 3 47.98 43.70 7.43
C LEU A 3 46.80 43.23 6.55
N ARG A 4 46.58 41.92 6.50
CA ARG A 4 45.62 41.27 5.58
C ARG A 4 44.53 40.44 6.28
N THR A 5 44.44 40.48 7.60
CA THR A 5 43.62 39.51 8.36
C THR A 5 42.36 40.09 9.00
N ILE A 6 41.97 41.33 8.69
CA ILE A 6 40.80 41.98 9.33
C ILE A 6 39.61 42.18 8.37
N VAL A 7 39.79 42.02 7.06
CA VAL A 7 38.71 42.29 6.09
C VAL A 7 37.74 41.10 5.89
N SER A 8 38.07 39.89 6.36
CA SER A 8 37.23 38.70 6.10
C SER A 8 36.09 38.46 7.10
N ALA A 9 36.01 39.19 8.22
CA ALA A 9 34.99 38.92 9.24
C ALA A 9 33.66 39.67 9.03
N PHE A 10 33.64 40.75 8.25
CA PHE A 10 32.42 41.56 8.05
C PHE A 10 31.57 41.16 6.83
N ALA A 11 32.13 40.39 5.89
CA ALA A 11 31.40 39.94 4.70
C ALA A 11 30.44 38.77 4.97
N PHE A 12 30.60 38.05 6.09
CA PHE A 12 29.79 36.86 6.37
C PHE A 12 28.45 37.17 7.06
N PHE A 13 28.30 38.36 7.66
CA PHE A 13 27.07 38.70 8.40
C PHE A 13 25.97 39.29 7.50
N PHE A 14 26.32 39.84 6.34
CA PHE A 14 25.32 40.39 5.40
C PHE A 14 24.75 39.34 4.43
N MET A 15 25.32 38.14 4.36
CA MET A 15 24.82 37.09 3.46
C MET A 15 23.63 36.30 4.04
N PHE A 16 23.36 36.42 5.34
CA PHE A 16 22.18 35.80 5.97
C PHE A 16 20.95 36.70 5.99
N ALA A 17 21.11 38.03 5.91
CA ALA A 17 19.97 38.96 5.88
C ALA A 17 19.19 38.91 4.55
N ALA A 18 19.83 38.48 3.45
CA ALA A 18 19.17 38.34 2.15
C ALA A 18 18.37 37.04 1.99
N TYR A 19 18.61 36.02 2.82
CA TYR A 19 17.82 34.78 2.80
C TYR A 19 16.47 34.91 3.53
N GLY A 20 16.27 35.99 4.30
CA GLY A 20 15.00 36.27 4.99
C GLY A 20 13.94 36.97 4.15
N ILE A 21 14.23 37.34 2.90
CA ILE A 21 13.32 38.13 2.03
C ILE A 21 12.91 37.35 0.76
N ALA A 22 13.16 36.03 0.72
CA ALA A 22 12.72 35.15 -0.36
C ALA A 22 11.62 34.17 0.08
N GLY A 23 10.88 34.50 1.14
CA GLY A 23 9.76 33.69 1.65
C GLY A 23 8.49 33.75 0.80
N ASP A 24 8.37 34.75 -0.08
CA ASP A 24 7.20 34.95 -0.96
C ASP A 24 7.57 34.76 -2.44
N LEU A 25 8.50 33.84 -2.73
CA LEU A 25 8.50 33.21 -4.05
C LEU A 25 7.28 32.30 -4.10
N GLU A 26 6.17 32.95 -4.44
CA GLU A 26 4.96 32.43 -5.03
C GLU A 26 5.33 31.22 -5.88
N MET A 27 5.28 30.03 -5.26
CA MET A 27 5.34 28.75 -5.95
C MET A 27 4.00 28.61 -6.70
N MET A 28 3.74 29.52 -7.62
CA MET A 28 2.65 29.41 -8.58
C MET A 28 3.01 28.21 -9.44
N SER A 29 2.44 27.06 -9.07
CA SER A 29 2.47 25.89 -9.91
C SER A 29 1.98 26.32 -11.30
N PRO A 30 2.81 26.23 -12.35
CA PRO A 30 2.42 26.60 -13.72
C PRO A 30 1.22 25.79 -14.24
N LEU A 31 0.80 24.78 -13.48
CA LEU A 31 -0.23 23.81 -13.83
C LEU A 31 -1.61 24.14 -13.24
N MET A 32 -1.73 25.09 -12.29
CA MET A 32 -3.02 25.45 -11.69
C MET A 32 -3.17 26.96 -11.41
N PRO A 33 -4.35 27.56 -11.68
CA PRO A 33 -4.66 28.93 -11.27
C PRO A 33 -4.51 29.12 -9.76
N ALA A 34 -4.03 30.29 -9.32
CA ALA A 34 -3.78 30.61 -7.91
C ALA A 34 -5.01 30.38 -7.02
N GLU A 35 -6.20 30.71 -7.50
CA GLU A 35 -7.47 30.49 -6.79
C GLU A 35 -7.68 29.00 -6.43
N LYS A 36 -7.35 28.09 -7.35
CA LYS A 36 -7.47 26.64 -7.10
C LYS A 36 -6.42 26.15 -6.09
N VAL A 37 -5.23 26.74 -6.11
CA VAL A 37 -4.18 26.44 -5.14
C VAL A 37 -4.63 26.83 -3.74
N GLU A 38 -5.18 28.03 -3.57
CA GLU A 38 -5.68 28.50 -2.27
C GLU A 38 -6.89 27.70 -1.78
N ALA A 39 -7.82 27.36 -2.68
CA ALA A 39 -8.94 26.47 -2.35
C ALA A 39 -8.45 25.09 -1.88
N MET A 40 -7.45 24.51 -2.56
CA MET A 40 -6.88 23.21 -2.19
C MET A 40 -6.12 23.29 -0.85
N LYS A 41 -5.33 24.35 -0.63
CA LYS A 41 -4.67 24.60 0.66
C LYS A 41 -5.66 24.68 1.80
N LYS A 42 -6.74 25.45 1.62
CA LYS A 42 -7.81 25.57 2.63
C LYS A 42 -8.44 24.21 2.94
N MET A 43 -8.80 23.44 1.90
CA MET A 43 -9.34 22.11 2.06
C MET A 43 -8.38 21.18 2.83
N MET A 44 -7.09 21.18 2.48
CA MET A 44 -6.08 20.36 3.14
C MET A 44 -5.85 20.76 4.61
N MET A 45 -5.96 22.04 4.95
CA MET A 45 -5.83 22.52 6.33
C MET A 45 -7.06 22.21 7.20
N GLU A 46 -8.25 22.14 6.59
CA GLU A 46 -9.51 21.86 7.30
C GLU A 46 -9.79 20.34 7.44
N MET A 47 -9.17 19.51 6.60
CA MET A 47 -9.31 18.06 6.69
C MET A 47 -8.59 17.50 7.93
N ALA A 48 -9.33 16.75 8.75
CA ALA A 48 -8.71 15.98 9.83
C ALA A 48 -7.74 14.94 9.25
N PRO A 49 -6.56 14.74 9.87
CA PRO A 49 -5.61 13.74 9.39
C PRO A 49 -6.21 12.34 9.55
N ASP A 50 -6.08 11.53 8.51
CA ASP A 50 -6.37 10.11 8.62
C ASP A 50 -5.29 9.42 9.48
N THR A 51 -5.63 8.29 10.10
CA THR A 51 -4.70 7.53 10.94
C THR A 51 -4.55 6.11 10.45
N LEU A 52 -3.39 5.52 10.68
CA LEU A 52 -3.14 4.12 10.35
C LEU A 52 -4.16 3.20 11.04
N GLU A 53 -4.52 3.48 12.29
CA GLU A 53 -5.52 2.73 13.04
C GLU A 53 -6.90 2.80 12.37
N THR A 54 -7.29 3.96 11.83
CA THR A 54 -8.55 4.11 11.09
C THR A 54 -8.50 3.35 9.78
N SER A 55 -7.41 3.45 9.01
CA SER A 55 -7.22 2.69 7.77
C SER A 55 -7.29 1.18 8.00
N ILE A 56 -6.63 0.67 9.06
CA ILE A 56 -6.68 -0.74 9.43
C ILE A 56 -8.12 -1.18 9.73
N LYS A 57 -8.89 -0.39 10.49
CA LYS A 57 -10.30 -0.71 10.81
C LYS A 57 -11.18 -0.72 9.57
N ARG A 58 -10.99 0.22 8.64
CA ARG A 58 -11.72 0.22 7.35
C ARG A 58 -11.33 -0.99 6.50
N GLY A 59 -10.03 -1.30 6.43
CA GLY A 59 -9.51 -2.46 5.73
C GLY A 59 -10.01 -3.79 6.28
N GLU A 60 -10.13 -3.93 7.61
CA GLU A 60 -10.71 -5.11 8.24
C GLU A 60 -12.17 -5.33 7.81
N LYS A 61 -12.96 -4.23 7.74
CA LYS A 61 -14.34 -4.30 7.23
C LYS A 61 -14.37 -4.75 5.77
N LEU A 62 -13.57 -4.12 4.91
CA LEU A 62 -13.44 -4.51 3.49
C LEU A 62 -13.03 -5.98 3.33
N PHE A 63 -12.12 -6.47 4.18
CA PHE A 63 -11.66 -7.85 4.15
C PHE A 63 -12.78 -8.87 4.43
N SER A 64 -13.78 -8.47 5.21
CA SER A 64 -14.99 -9.27 5.50
C SER A 64 -16.15 -9.02 4.54
N ASP A 65 -16.07 -8.00 3.70
CA ASP A 65 -17.15 -7.56 2.81
C ASP A 65 -17.35 -8.52 1.63
N THR A 66 -18.54 -9.13 1.55
CA THR A 66 -18.92 -10.04 0.47
C THR A 66 -19.30 -9.34 -0.82
N THR A 67 -19.35 -8.01 -0.82
CA THR A 67 -19.67 -7.15 -1.99
C THR A 67 -18.44 -6.43 -2.56
N LEU A 68 -17.27 -6.57 -1.91
CA LEU A 68 -16.02 -5.92 -2.30
C LEU A 68 -15.72 -6.13 -3.78
N GLY A 69 -15.43 -5.04 -4.51
CA GLY A 69 -15.13 -5.10 -5.93
C GLY A 69 -16.30 -5.62 -6.78
N LYS A 70 -17.56 -5.45 -6.35
CA LYS A 70 -18.74 -6.02 -7.03
C LYS A 70 -18.67 -7.54 -7.16
N ASN A 71 -18.09 -8.20 -6.16
CA ASN A 71 -17.98 -9.65 -6.02
C ASN A 71 -19.33 -10.35 -6.27
N THR A 72 -19.29 -11.44 -7.02
CA THR A 72 -20.47 -12.22 -7.45
C THR A 72 -20.58 -13.61 -6.80
N THR A 73 -19.59 -13.99 -5.99
CA THR A 73 -19.51 -15.31 -5.33
C THR A 73 -20.19 -15.36 -3.97
N GLY A 74 -20.47 -14.21 -3.36
CA GLY A 74 -20.98 -14.13 -1.98
C GLY A 74 -19.96 -14.51 -0.90
N THR A 75 -18.70 -14.75 -1.27
CA THR A 75 -17.59 -15.01 -0.33
C THR A 75 -16.82 -13.73 -0.02
N SER A 76 -15.88 -13.73 0.91
CA SER A 76 -14.96 -12.61 1.11
C SER A 76 -13.55 -13.13 1.42
N CYS A 77 -12.57 -12.23 1.59
CA CYS A 77 -11.23 -12.64 2.01
C CYS A 77 -11.29 -13.42 3.34
N TYR A 78 -12.20 -13.03 4.24
CA TYR A 78 -12.44 -13.70 5.51
C TYR A 78 -12.89 -15.17 5.36
N THR A 79 -13.63 -15.51 4.30
CA THR A 79 -14.11 -16.88 4.07
C THR A 79 -12.94 -17.88 3.97
N CYS A 80 -11.86 -17.50 3.29
CA CYS A 80 -10.65 -18.33 3.15
C CYS A 80 -9.59 -18.04 4.22
N HIS A 81 -9.54 -16.80 4.70
CA HIS A 81 -8.50 -16.30 5.60
C HIS A 81 -9.10 -15.68 6.88
N PRO A 82 -9.81 -16.44 7.73
CA PRO A 82 -10.48 -15.90 8.90
C PRO A 82 -9.47 -15.21 9.82
N LYS A 83 -9.66 -13.91 10.06
CA LYS A 83 -8.73 -13.04 10.81
C LYS A 83 -7.27 -13.09 10.30
N GLY A 84 -7.08 -13.26 8.99
CA GLY A 84 -5.76 -13.44 8.37
C GLY A 84 -5.16 -14.84 8.53
N GLY A 85 -5.88 -15.76 9.18
CA GLY A 85 -5.52 -17.16 9.29
C GLY A 85 -5.66 -17.91 7.96
N THR A 86 -5.88 -19.21 8.06
CA THR A 86 -6.19 -20.07 6.92
C THR A 86 -7.18 -21.13 7.35
N ILE A 87 -8.13 -21.44 6.46
CA ILE A 87 -8.98 -22.63 6.60
C ILE A 87 -8.27 -23.92 6.18
N GLY A 88 -7.05 -23.82 5.64
CA GLY A 88 -6.31 -24.93 5.04
C GLY A 88 -6.80 -25.26 3.63
N GLY A 89 -6.31 -26.37 3.07
CA GLY A 89 -6.74 -26.83 1.75
C GLY A 89 -6.22 -25.97 0.59
N ALA A 90 -6.95 -26.03 -0.52
CA ALA A 90 -6.65 -25.32 -1.75
C ALA A 90 -7.93 -24.77 -2.39
N ALA A 91 -7.81 -23.62 -3.04
CA ALA A 91 -8.86 -23.03 -3.86
C ALA A 91 -8.63 -23.38 -5.33
N ASP A 92 -9.71 -23.63 -6.04
CA ASP A 92 -9.68 -23.78 -7.49
C ASP A 92 -9.51 -22.42 -8.15
N MET A 93 -8.63 -22.36 -9.16
CA MET A 93 -8.53 -21.24 -10.07
C MET A 93 -8.25 -21.72 -11.48
N GLU A 94 -8.56 -20.86 -12.44
CA GLU A 94 -8.28 -21.11 -13.84
C GLU A 94 -7.15 -20.19 -14.29
N TRP A 95 -6.17 -20.74 -14.99
CA TRP A 95 -5.08 -19.98 -15.58
C TRP A 95 -4.90 -20.40 -17.02
N LYS A 96 -5.16 -19.48 -17.96
CA LYS A 96 -5.10 -19.74 -19.41
C LYS A 96 -5.92 -20.97 -19.83
N GLY A 97 -7.14 -21.11 -19.33
CA GLY A 97 -8.01 -22.25 -19.64
C GLY A 97 -7.66 -23.56 -18.93
N MET A 98 -6.61 -23.58 -18.09
CA MET A 98 -6.21 -24.77 -17.34
C MET A 98 -6.72 -24.66 -15.90
N PRO A 99 -7.49 -25.66 -15.42
CA PRO A 99 -7.87 -25.73 -14.02
C PRO A 99 -6.63 -26.05 -13.18
N MET A 100 -6.44 -25.29 -12.10
CA MET A 100 -5.33 -25.48 -11.18
C MET A 100 -5.78 -25.18 -9.74
N LYS A 101 -5.10 -25.82 -8.79
CA LYS A 101 -5.34 -25.58 -7.37
C LYS A 101 -4.24 -24.68 -6.82
N VAL A 102 -4.62 -23.74 -5.95
CA VAL A 102 -3.68 -22.92 -5.18
C VAL A 102 -3.92 -23.12 -3.71
N ASN A 103 -2.87 -23.42 -2.98
CA ASN A 103 -2.95 -23.58 -1.52
C ASN A 103 -3.46 -22.28 -0.88
N ILE A 104 -4.38 -22.39 0.08
CA ILE A 104 -4.88 -21.26 0.87
C ILE A 104 -3.89 -21.01 2.02
N PRO A 105 -2.97 -20.02 1.93
CA PRO A 105 -1.98 -19.80 3.00
C PRO A 105 -2.59 -19.11 4.21
N THR A 106 -1.83 -19.04 5.30
CA THR A 106 -2.06 -17.96 6.28
C THR A 106 -1.52 -16.64 5.74
N LEU A 107 -2.23 -15.55 6.04
CA LEU A 107 -1.78 -14.18 5.77
C LEU A 107 -1.01 -13.57 6.95
N ILE A 108 -0.99 -14.23 8.12
CA ILE A 108 -0.22 -13.78 9.28
C ILE A 108 1.26 -13.75 8.93
N GLY A 109 1.85 -12.56 8.94
CA GLY A 109 3.24 -12.33 8.54
C GLY A 109 3.51 -12.37 7.05
N ALA A 110 2.49 -12.54 6.20
CA ALA A 110 2.70 -12.67 4.76
C ALA A 110 3.22 -11.36 4.14
N ALA A 111 2.68 -10.22 4.56
CA ALA A 111 3.04 -8.90 4.03
C ALA A 111 4.53 -8.56 4.25
N ALA A 112 5.16 -9.10 5.31
CA ALA A 112 6.60 -8.91 5.55
C ALA A 112 7.49 -9.48 4.44
N SER A 113 6.96 -10.33 3.56
CA SER A 113 7.68 -10.88 2.40
C SER A 113 7.47 -10.12 1.09
N PHE A 114 6.58 -9.12 1.07
CA PHE A 114 6.27 -8.33 -0.12
C PHE A 114 7.16 -7.08 -0.22
N PRO A 115 7.43 -6.58 -1.44
CA PRO A 115 7.02 -7.12 -2.74
C PRO A 115 7.78 -8.42 -3.08
N LYS A 116 7.18 -9.27 -3.90
CA LYS A 116 7.80 -10.53 -4.35
C LYS A 116 7.25 -11.03 -5.68
N ALA A 117 7.97 -11.93 -6.33
CA ALA A 117 7.51 -12.61 -7.53
C ALA A 117 6.31 -13.54 -7.23
N ILE A 118 5.22 -13.40 -7.98
CA ILE A 118 3.96 -14.13 -7.79
C ILE A 118 3.63 -15.00 -9.01
N GLY A 119 3.12 -16.20 -8.73
CA GLY A 119 2.52 -17.09 -9.71
C GLY A 119 3.51 -17.65 -10.75
N PRO A 120 2.98 -18.32 -11.79
CA PRO A 120 3.82 -18.92 -12.84
C PRO A 120 4.54 -17.87 -13.71
N MET A 121 4.00 -16.65 -13.80
CA MET A 121 4.64 -15.55 -14.56
C MET A 121 5.80 -14.89 -13.82
N LYS A 122 5.98 -15.18 -12.52
CA LYS A 122 7.07 -14.63 -11.68
C LYS A 122 7.15 -13.09 -11.70
N VAL A 123 6.02 -12.41 -11.87
CA VAL A 123 5.97 -10.94 -11.85
C VAL A 123 6.04 -10.46 -10.40
N VAL A 124 6.90 -9.48 -10.13
CA VAL A 124 7.00 -8.85 -8.80
C VAL A 124 5.75 -8.03 -8.55
N SER A 125 5.04 -8.32 -7.46
CA SER A 125 3.81 -7.65 -7.07
C SER A 125 3.87 -7.19 -5.61
N PRO A 126 3.32 -6.01 -5.26
CA PRO A 126 3.10 -5.58 -3.88
C PRO A 126 1.87 -6.27 -3.27
N VAL A 127 1.55 -5.94 -2.00
CA VAL A 127 0.38 -6.51 -1.32
C VAL A 127 -0.92 -6.07 -1.99
N SER A 128 -1.06 -4.80 -2.39
CA SER A 128 -2.22 -4.31 -3.14
C SER A 128 -2.46 -5.06 -4.46
N GLY A 129 -1.40 -5.34 -5.22
CA GLY A 129 -1.48 -6.17 -6.44
C GLY A 129 -1.94 -7.61 -6.15
N GLN A 130 -1.46 -8.19 -5.05
CA GLN A 130 -1.91 -9.51 -4.58
C GLN A 130 -3.38 -9.49 -4.13
N ASN A 131 -3.84 -8.41 -3.48
CA ASN A 131 -5.25 -8.24 -3.09
C ASN A 131 -6.15 -8.23 -4.34
N ASN A 132 -5.78 -7.46 -5.36
CA ASN A 132 -6.52 -7.41 -6.63
C ASN A 132 -6.55 -8.76 -7.35
N MET A 133 -5.44 -9.51 -7.33
CA MET A 133 -5.46 -10.88 -7.88
C MET A 133 -6.48 -11.75 -7.15
N CYS A 134 -6.54 -11.68 -5.82
CA CYS A 134 -7.51 -12.43 -5.03
C CYS A 134 -8.96 -12.02 -5.36
N ILE A 135 -9.23 -10.72 -5.44
CA ILE A 135 -10.55 -10.17 -5.80
C ILE A 135 -10.99 -10.68 -7.18
N MET A 136 -10.13 -10.56 -8.18
CA MET A 136 -10.45 -10.97 -9.54
C MET A 136 -10.63 -12.48 -9.67
N THR A 137 -9.73 -13.25 -9.04
CA THR A 137 -9.62 -14.69 -9.30
C THR A 137 -10.60 -15.49 -8.46
N PHE A 138 -10.71 -15.19 -7.17
CA PHE A 138 -11.50 -15.97 -6.21
C PHE A 138 -12.84 -15.33 -5.89
N LEU A 139 -12.89 -13.99 -5.81
CA LEU A 139 -14.15 -13.28 -5.57
C LEU A 139 -14.91 -12.94 -6.87
N LYS A 140 -14.30 -13.19 -8.04
CA LYS A 140 -14.85 -12.86 -9.36
C LYS A 140 -15.32 -11.39 -9.43
N GLY A 141 -14.57 -10.51 -8.76
CA GLY A 141 -14.83 -9.09 -8.69
C GLY A 141 -13.96 -8.26 -9.64
N THR A 142 -14.24 -6.96 -9.67
CA THR A 142 -13.44 -5.92 -10.30
C THR A 142 -12.27 -5.55 -9.39
N PRO A 143 -11.03 -5.44 -9.91
CA PRO A 143 -9.91 -4.97 -9.11
C PRO A 143 -10.16 -3.54 -8.59
N LEU A 144 -9.64 -3.24 -7.41
CA LEU A 144 -9.64 -1.89 -6.86
C LEU A 144 -8.63 -1.02 -7.62
N ASP A 145 -8.93 0.26 -7.77
CA ASP A 145 -7.92 1.24 -8.19
C ASP A 145 -6.81 1.29 -7.13
N LEU A 146 -5.56 1.09 -7.55
CA LEU A 146 -4.42 1.08 -6.64
C LEU A 146 -4.17 2.43 -5.96
N ASN A 147 -4.73 3.52 -6.49
CA ASN A 147 -4.67 4.85 -5.88
C ASN A 147 -5.89 5.16 -5.01
N SER A 148 -6.85 4.23 -4.87
CA SER A 148 -8.04 4.44 -4.05
C SER A 148 -7.75 4.30 -2.55
N GLN A 149 -8.60 4.95 -1.76
CA GLN A 149 -8.59 4.77 -0.31
C GLN A 149 -8.94 3.32 0.05
N GLU A 150 -9.84 2.65 -0.66
CA GLU A 150 -10.18 1.26 -0.38
C GLU A 150 -8.98 0.31 -0.55
N ALA A 151 -8.19 0.49 -1.62
CA ALA A 151 -6.98 -0.30 -1.83
C ALA A 151 -5.95 -0.07 -0.72
N THR A 152 -5.76 1.19 -0.32
CA THR A 152 -4.85 1.59 0.76
C THR A 152 -5.29 1.00 2.10
N ASP A 153 -6.57 1.07 2.43
CA ASP A 153 -7.14 0.56 3.67
C ASP A 153 -7.01 -0.96 3.77
N LEU A 154 -7.39 -1.67 2.68
CA LEU A 154 -7.26 -3.12 2.62
C LEU A 154 -5.80 -3.56 2.73
N GLU A 155 -4.88 -2.86 2.07
CA GLU A 155 -3.44 -3.10 2.19
C GLU A 155 -2.95 -2.84 3.62
N ALA A 156 -3.36 -1.74 4.27
CA ALA A 156 -3.00 -1.44 5.66
C ALA A 156 -3.44 -2.54 6.63
N TYR A 157 -4.66 -3.07 6.48
CA TYR A 157 -5.13 -4.21 7.27
C TYR A 157 -4.27 -5.45 7.04
N VAL A 158 -3.95 -5.80 5.79
CA VAL A 158 -3.09 -6.97 5.49
C VAL A 158 -1.68 -6.80 6.04
N TYR A 159 -1.10 -5.59 6.01
CA TYR A 159 0.17 -5.30 6.68
C TYR A 159 0.08 -5.42 8.20
N SER A 160 -1.04 -5.03 8.81
CA SER A 160 -1.24 -5.15 10.26
C SER A 160 -1.13 -6.61 10.74
N LEU A 161 -1.52 -7.59 9.92
CA LEU A 161 -1.36 -9.03 10.17
C LEU A 161 0.11 -9.48 10.24
N SER A 162 1.05 -8.61 9.87
CA SER A 162 2.49 -8.84 9.89
C SER A 162 3.22 -8.03 10.96
N LYS A 163 2.49 -7.34 11.85
CA LYS A 163 3.10 -6.57 12.95
C LYS A 163 4.08 -7.43 13.76
N GLY A 164 5.27 -6.88 14.00
CA GLY A 164 6.35 -7.55 14.74
C GLY A 164 7.12 -8.62 13.96
N LYS A 165 6.82 -8.85 12.67
CA LYS A 165 7.62 -9.73 11.81
C LYS A 165 8.77 -8.97 11.16
N LYS A 166 9.94 -9.61 11.07
CA LYS A 166 11.09 -9.07 10.34
C LYS A 166 10.77 -9.03 8.85
N ILE A 167 10.98 -7.87 8.23
CA ILE A 167 10.86 -7.70 6.77
C ILE A 167 11.88 -8.61 6.08
N ASN A 168 11.40 -9.37 5.10
CA ASN A 168 12.20 -10.28 4.27
C ASN A 168 11.61 -10.33 2.86
N MET A 169 11.73 -9.21 2.15
CA MET A 169 11.17 -9.02 0.80
C MET A 169 11.67 -10.10 -0.16
N GLY A 170 10.79 -10.59 -1.04
CA GLY A 170 11.11 -11.65 -1.99
C GLY A 170 11.11 -13.08 -1.41
N ALA A 171 10.89 -13.24 -0.09
CA ALA A 171 10.87 -14.56 0.51
C ALA A 171 9.75 -15.45 -0.07
N LYS A 172 10.07 -16.73 -0.28
CA LYS A 172 9.12 -17.73 -0.76
C LYS A 172 7.97 -17.92 0.23
N LYS A 173 6.75 -18.12 -0.30
CA LYS A 173 5.55 -18.46 0.47
C LYS A 173 5.81 -19.75 1.26
N LYS A 174 5.53 -19.75 2.56
CA LYS A 174 5.56 -20.96 3.40
C LYS A 174 4.14 -21.51 3.55
N VAL A 175 3.91 -22.73 3.07
CA VAL A 175 2.63 -23.44 3.24
C VAL A 175 2.86 -24.58 4.24
N LYS A 176 2.20 -24.54 5.40
CA LYS A 176 2.45 -25.51 6.48
C LYS A 176 2.02 -26.93 6.11
N LYS A 177 0.96 -27.07 5.32
CA LYS A 177 0.43 -28.36 4.82
C LYS A 177 0.01 -28.19 3.35
N PRO A 178 0.93 -28.37 2.39
CA PRO A 178 0.58 -28.24 0.98
C PRO A 178 -0.36 -29.38 0.55
N VAL A 179 -1.38 -29.02 -0.23
CA VAL A 179 -2.26 -29.99 -0.90
C VAL A 179 -1.54 -30.55 -2.13
N PRO A 180 -1.49 -31.87 -2.34
CA PRO A 180 -0.88 -32.45 -3.54
C PRO A 180 -1.44 -31.84 -4.82
N GLY A 181 -0.55 -31.44 -5.73
CA GLY A 181 -0.92 -30.81 -7.00
C GLY A 181 -1.34 -29.33 -6.90
N ALA A 182 -1.42 -28.74 -5.70
CA ALA A 182 -1.68 -27.32 -5.52
C ALA A 182 -0.38 -26.51 -5.48
N MET A 183 -0.38 -25.37 -6.16
CA MET A 183 0.74 -24.40 -6.17
C MET A 183 0.77 -23.48 -4.94
#